data_AF-A0A0E2ANX7-F1
#
_entry.id   AF-A0A0E2ANX7-F1
#
_cell.length_a   1.000
_cell.length_b   1.000
_cell.length_c   1.000
_cell.angle_alpha   90.00
_cell.angle_beta   90.00
_cell.angle_gamma   90.00
#
_symmetry.space_group_name_H-M   'P 1'
#
loop_
_entity.id
_entity.type
_entity.pdbx_description
1 polymer ?
#
loop_
_entity_poly.entity_id
_entity_poly.type
_entity_poly.pdbx_seq_one_letter_code
_entity_poly.pdbx_strand_id
1 'polypeptide(L)'
;NKAEQLAYDEHINAIMIQNDVLSTAAMEGRQEGRQEGLAEGRQEGLAEGRQEGLAEGRQEGLAEGRMEEKQANARRMKALNLPVETICQVTGLSAGEIESL
;
A
#
# COMPACT_ATOMS: atom_id res chain seq x y z
N ASN A 1 23.08 -17.56 63.26
CA ASN A 1 22.90 -16.32 64.05
C ASN A 1 21.73 -15.53 63.46
N LYS A 2 20.91 -14.82 64.26
CA LYS A 2 19.77 -14.01 63.77
C LYS A 2 20.19 -12.95 62.75
N ALA A 3 21.40 -12.41 62.87
CA ALA A 3 21.95 -11.44 61.91
C ALA A 3 22.20 -12.05 60.53
N GLU A 4 22.65 -13.31 60.46
CA GLU A 4 22.89 -14.01 59.19
C GLU A 4 21.58 -14.34 58.47
N GLN A 5 20.54 -14.72 59.23
CA GLN A 5 19.19 -14.94 58.68
C GLN A 5 18.61 -13.65 58.10
N LEU A 6 18.75 -12.53 58.82
CA LEU A 6 18.27 -11.24 58.33
C LEU A 6 18.98 -10.82 57.03
N ALA A 7 20.31 -10.98 56.96
CA ALA A 7 21.09 -10.66 55.77
C ALA A 7 20.73 -11.57 54.58
N TYR A 8 20.44 -12.85 54.83
CA TYR A 8 19.96 -13.77 53.80
C TYR A 8 18.57 -13.36 53.28
N ASP A 9 17.63 -13.04 54.16
CA ASP A 9 16.28 -12.62 53.79
C ASP A 9 16.31 -11.29 52.99
N GLU A 10 17.12 -10.33 53.41
CA GLU A 10 17.33 -9.07 52.67
C GLU A 10 17.93 -9.32 51.28
N HIS A 11 18.91 -10.21 51.17
CA HIS A 11 19.52 -10.54 49.89
C HIS A 11 18.54 -11.21 48.92
N ILE A 12 17.73 -12.15 49.41
CA ILE A 12 16.70 -12.82 48.60
C ILE A 12 15.62 -11.82 48.15
N ASN A 13 15.18 -10.93 49.04
CA ASN A 13 14.23 -9.88 48.68
C ASN A 13 14.80 -8.95 47.60
N ALA A 14 16.07 -8.56 47.70
CA ALA A 14 16.71 -7.72 46.69
C ALA A 14 16.75 -8.39 45.32
N ILE A 15 17.08 -9.69 45.27
CA ILE A 15 17.06 -10.47 44.01
C ILE A 15 15.66 -10.58 43.44
N MET A 16 14.65 -10.82 44.28
CA MET A 16 13.26 -10.94 43.85
C MET A 16 12.77 -9.63 43.22
N ILE A 17 13.03 -8.49 43.88
CA ILE A 17 12.68 -7.17 43.36
C ILE A 17 13.39 -6.91 42.02
N GLN A 18 14.69 -7.24 41.94
CA GLN A 18 15.45 -7.05 40.70
C GLN A 18 14.88 -7.89 39.54
N ASN A 19 14.52 -9.15 39.79
CA ASN A 19 13.93 -10.02 38.77
C ASN A 19 12.55 -9.52 38.33
N ASP A 20 11.72 -9.02 39.24
CA ASP A 20 10.42 -8.42 38.91
C ASP A 20 10.59 -7.17 38.03
N VAL A 21 11.52 -6.28 38.39
CA VAL A 21 11.81 -5.08 37.59
C VAL A 21 12.28 -5.45 36.18
N LEU A 22 13.20 -6.41 36.06
CA LEU A 22 13.70 -6.87 34.75
C LEU A 22 12.60 -7.54 33.92
N SER A 23 11.74 -8.34 34.56
CA SER A 23 10.61 -9.01 33.90
C SER A 23 9.60 -7.99 33.36
N THR A 24 9.25 -6.99 34.17
CA THR A 24 8.36 -5.89 33.79
C THR A 24 8.95 -5.09 32.63
N ALA A 25 10.21 -4.66 32.74
CA ALA A 25 10.87 -3.91 31.66
C ALA A 25 10.94 -4.71 30.34
N ALA A 26 11.20 -6.03 30.42
CA ALA A 26 11.19 -6.90 29.23
C ALA A 26 9.78 -7.09 28.65
N MET A 27 8.74 -7.10 29.49
CA MET A 27 7.36 -7.16 29.05
C MET A 27 6.96 -5.87 28.34
N GLU A 28 7.21 -4.73 28.97
CA GLU A 28 6.92 -3.39 28.45
C GLU A 28 7.64 -3.17 27.12
N GLY A 29 8.96 -3.41 27.06
CA GLY A 29 9.72 -3.26 25.82
C GLY A 29 9.23 -4.16 24.68
N ARG A 30 8.79 -5.39 24.98
CA ARG A 30 8.16 -6.27 23.95
C ARG A 30 6.80 -5.76 23.51
N GLN A 31 6.04 -5.19 24.43
CA GLN A 31 4.71 -4.64 24.13
C GLN A 31 4.83 -3.36 23.30
N GLU A 32 5.73 -2.46 23.67
CA GLU A 32 6.05 -1.23 22.93
C GLU A 32 6.57 -1.57 21.53
N GLY A 33 7.62 -2.38 21.43
CA GLY A 33 8.18 -2.74 20.12
C GLY A 33 7.19 -3.45 19.20
N ARG A 34 6.25 -4.25 19.75
CA ARG A 34 5.15 -4.83 18.96
C ARG A 34 4.17 -3.76 18.48
N GLN A 35 3.80 -2.81 19.34
CA GLN A 35 2.87 -1.73 18.98
C GLN A 35 3.47 -0.82 17.92
N GLU A 36 4.73 -0.41 18.09
CA GLU A 36 5.48 0.39 17.13
C GLU A 36 5.60 -0.31 15.79
N GLY A 37 6.08 -1.57 15.78
CA GLY A 37 6.23 -2.32 14.53
C GLY A 37 4.91 -2.56 13.78
N LEU A 38 3.80 -2.74 14.50
CA LEU A 38 2.47 -2.84 13.88
C LEU A 38 1.98 -1.49 13.33
N ALA A 39 2.24 -0.40 14.04
CA ALA A 39 1.86 0.94 13.61
C ALA A 39 2.64 1.36 12.35
N GLU A 40 3.96 1.19 12.37
CA GLU A 40 4.85 1.48 11.24
C GLU A 40 4.49 0.63 10.03
N GLY A 41 4.44 -0.70 10.18
CA GLY A 41 4.12 -1.61 9.07
C GLY A 41 2.74 -1.34 8.46
N ARG A 42 1.75 -0.93 9.27
CA ARG A 42 0.43 -0.54 8.77
C ARG A 42 0.49 0.78 8.00
N GLN A 43 1.24 1.76 8.50
CA GLN A 43 1.37 3.07 7.87
C GLN A 43 2.10 2.94 6.52
N GLU A 44 3.21 2.21 6.48
CA GLU A 44 3.97 1.95 5.26
C GLU A 44 3.13 1.18 4.24
N GLY A 45 2.51 0.07 4.63
CA GLY A 45 1.68 -0.72 3.71
C GLY A 45 0.48 0.05 3.15
N LEU A 46 -0.13 0.94 3.93
CA LEU A 46 -1.20 1.81 3.43
C LEU A 46 -0.68 2.89 2.47
N ALA A 47 0.49 3.46 2.76
CA ALA A 47 1.09 4.48 1.91
C ALA A 47 1.50 3.90 0.54
N GLU A 48 2.20 2.77 0.55
CA GLU A 48 2.63 2.05 -0.65
C GLU A 48 1.43 1.59 -1.48
N GLY A 49 0.48 0.87 -0.86
CA GLY A 49 -0.69 0.36 -1.58
C GLY A 49 -1.56 1.47 -2.18
N ARG A 50 -1.67 2.63 -1.50
CA ARG A 50 -2.37 3.80 -2.05
C ARG A 50 -1.61 4.42 -3.22
N GLN A 51 -0.28 4.52 -3.13
CA GLN A 51 0.53 5.09 -4.19
C GLN A 51 0.49 4.22 -5.45
N GLU A 52 0.64 2.91 -5.29
CA GLU A 52 0.55 1.94 -6.39
C GLU A 52 -0.84 1.97 -7.04
N GLY A 53 -1.91 1.83 -6.24
CA GLY A 53 -3.27 1.83 -6.77
C GLY A 53 -3.64 3.14 -7.50
N LEU A 54 -3.15 4.30 -7.03
CA LEU A 54 -3.36 5.57 -7.72
C LEU A 54 -2.56 5.65 -9.03
N ALA A 55 -1.33 5.13 -9.06
CA ALA A 55 -0.51 5.13 -10.26
C ALA A 55 -1.10 4.22 -11.35
N GLU A 56 -1.47 2.99 -10.98
CA GLU A 56 -2.11 2.01 -11.87
C GLU A 56 -3.45 2.54 -12.39
N GLY A 57 -4.35 2.96 -11.50
CA GLY A 57 -5.67 3.46 -11.90
C GLY A 57 -5.58 4.71 -12.79
N ARG A 58 -4.59 5.58 -12.57
CA ARG A 58 -4.36 6.73 -13.45
C ARG A 58 -3.85 6.30 -14.83
N GLN A 59 -2.94 5.33 -14.88
CA GLN A 59 -2.40 4.85 -16.15
C GLN A 59 -3.48 4.15 -16.99
N GLU A 60 -4.27 3.29 -16.36
CA GLU A 60 -5.41 2.60 -16.98
C GLU A 60 -6.45 3.61 -17.47
N GLY A 61 -6.91 4.53 -16.61
CA GLY A 61 -7.90 5.53 -16.98
C GLY A 61 -7.44 6.47 -18.12
N LEU A 62 -6.15 6.81 -18.17
CA LEU A 62 -5.59 7.57 -19.29
C LEU A 62 -5.52 6.76 -20.59
N ALA A 63 -5.24 5.46 -20.51
CA ALA A 63 -5.21 4.59 -21.68
C ALA A 63 -6.62 4.36 -22.23
N GLU A 64 -7.58 4.06 -21.36
CA GLU A 64 -9.00 3.90 -21.70
C GLU A 64 -9.55 5.19 -22.29
N GLY A 65 -9.36 6.34 -21.63
CA GLY A 65 -9.85 7.63 -22.12
C GLY A 65 -9.28 8.01 -23.50
N ARG A 66 -8.01 7.71 -23.77
CA ARG A 66 -7.43 7.90 -25.12
C ARG A 66 -8.05 6.98 -26.16
N MET A 67 -8.36 5.74 -25.81
CA MET A 67 -9.01 4.80 -26.73
C MET A 67 -10.46 5.19 -27.00
N GLU A 68 -11.21 5.59 -25.96
CA GLU A 68 -12.57 6.12 -26.11
C GLU A 68 -12.59 7.38 -26.99
N GLU A 69 -11.65 8.30 -26.79
CA GLU A 69 -11.54 9.51 -27.62
C GLU A 69 -11.26 9.16 -29.08
N LYS A 70 -10.33 8.24 -29.34
CA LYS A 70 -10.04 7.75 -30.71
C LYS A 70 -11.29 7.17 -31.37
N GLN A 71 -12.03 6.33 -30.66
CA GLN A 71 -13.27 5.73 -31.17
C GLN A 71 -14.36 6.78 -31.40
N ALA A 72 -14.52 7.75 -30.48
CA ALA A 72 -15.50 8.83 -30.63
C ALA A 72 -15.18 9.71 -31.85
N ASN A 73 -13.90 10.02 -32.07
CA ASN A 73 -13.46 10.77 -33.24
C ASN A 73 -13.66 9.97 -34.54
N ALA A 74 -13.34 8.67 -34.55
CA ALA A 74 -13.60 7.81 -35.70
C ALA A 74 -15.10 7.72 -36.04
N ARG A 75 -15.99 7.59 -35.04
CA ARG A 75 -17.45 7.62 -35.24
C ARG A 75 -17.91 8.93 -35.88
N ARG A 76 -17.40 10.07 -35.41
CA ARG A 76 -17.72 11.39 -36.00
C ARG A 76 -17.25 11.50 -37.45
N MET A 77 -16.03 11.05 -37.75
CA MET A 77 -15.50 11.08 -39.11
C MET A 77 -16.29 10.16 -40.05
N LYS A 78 -16.71 8.99 -39.58
CA LYS A 78 -17.59 8.07 -40.32
C LYS A 78 -18.94 8.72 -40.62
N ALA A 79 -19.53 9.43 -39.65
CA ALA A 79 -20.78 10.18 -39.84
C ALA A 79 -20.64 11.33 -40.86
N LEU A 80 -19.44 11.86 -41.04
CA LEU A 80 -19.12 12.86 -42.06
C LEU A 80 -18.78 12.24 -43.44
N ASN A 81 -18.93 10.92 -43.59
CA ASN A 81 -18.60 10.15 -44.80
C ASN A 81 -17.13 10.28 -45.22
N LEU A 82 -16.20 10.46 -44.28
CA LEU A 82 -14.78 10.40 -44.61
C LEU A 82 -14.39 8.96 -45.01
N PRO A 83 -13.45 8.79 -45.97
CA PRO A 83 -12.96 7.47 -46.34
C PRO A 83 -12.35 6.74 -45.15
N VAL A 84 -12.62 5.43 -45.03
CA VAL A 84 -12.09 4.58 -43.95
C VAL A 84 -10.57 4.67 -43.86
N GLU A 85 -9.87 4.74 -45.00
CA GLU A 85 -8.42 4.90 -45.05
C GLU A 85 -7.95 6.19 -44.36
N THR A 86 -8.65 7.32 -44.58
CA THR A 86 -8.34 8.58 -43.90
C THR A 86 -8.59 8.48 -42.40
N ILE A 87 -9.67 7.80 -41.99
CA ILE A 87 -9.98 7.60 -40.57
C ILE A 87 -8.90 6.74 -39.90
N CYS A 88 -8.43 5.67 -40.55
CA CYS A 88 -7.32 4.86 -40.07
C CYS A 88 -6.06 5.70 -39.85
N GLN A 89 -5.70 6.54 -40.84
CA GLN A 89 -4.50 7.38 -40.78
C GLN A 89 -4.54 8.40 -39.64
N VAL A 90 -5.71 8.99 -39.36
CA VAL A 90 -5.84 10.04 -38.33
C VAL A 90 -6.01 9.45 -36.92
N THR A 91 -6.77 8.37 -36.77
CA THR A 91 -7.11 7.81 -35.45
C THR A 91 -6.13 6.72 -34.99
N GLY A 92 -5.40 6.11 -35.93
CA GLY A 92 -4.55 4.96 -35.71
C GLY A 92 -5.32 3.67 -35.41
N LEU A 93 -6.64 3.66 -35.64
CA LEU A 93 -7.47 2.46 -35.58
C LEU A 93 -7.36 1.68 -36.89
N SER A 94 -7.54 0.36 -36.80
CA SER A 94 -7.61 -0.52 -37.96
C SER A 94 -8.93 -0.35 -38.72
N ALA A 95 -8.93 -0.73 -40.01
CA ALA A 95 -10.14 -0.70 -40.83
C ALA A 95 -11.28 -1.54 -40.21
N GLY A 96 -10.95 -2.72 -39.65
CA GLY A 96 -11.93 -3.57 -38.98
C GLY A 96 -12.55 -2.93 -37.75
N GLU A 97 -11.76 -2.23 -36.93
CA GLU A 97 -12.28 -1.45 -35.80
C GLU A 97 -13.24 -0.36 -36.30
N ILE A 98 -12.86 0.40 -37.33
CA ILE A 98 -13.69 1.48 -37.89
C ILE A 98 -14.97 0.96 -38.54
N GLU A 99 -14.92 -0.19 -39.21
CA GLU A 99 -16.09 -0.84 -39.80
C GLU A 99 -17.09 -1.26 -38.71
N SER A 100 -16.59 -1.71 -37.55
CA SER A 100 -17.38 -2.14 -36.40
C SER A 100 -17.97 -1.00 -35.53
N LEU A 101 -17.50 0.24 -35.70
CA LEU A 101 -17.98 1.44 -34.99
C LEU A 101 -19.28 2.00 -35.56
#